data_AF-A0A3N4K0T6-F1
#
_entry.id   AF-A0A3N4K0T6-F1
#
_cell.length_a   1.000
_cell.length_b   1.000
_cell.length_c   1.000
_cell.angle_alpha   90.00
_cell.angle_beta   90.00
_cell.angle_gamma   90.00
#
_symmetry.space_group_name_H-M   'P 1'
#
loop_
_entity.id
_entity.type
_entity.pdbx_description
1 polymer ?
#
loop_
_entity_poly.entity_id
_entity_poly.type
_entity_poly.pdbx_seq_one_letter_code
_entity_poly.pdbx_strand_id
1 'polypeptide(L)'
;MVTKSKIGSEKLMKQDAKDALEQALEEDDLYVEEVKGEHFVGNRHGLTLAGLPKRILELEQQATEFTSHRAKVASLEDHVGSLTTSIEAYKLLRNRFISTFKRDKGLVNATEADRKIIAEGNGWAHGGDVVVDALLYQGTEGRRDRLAFEKLYGIMPGDIRVISYQPTIDILNLHAGVIASKHKTGSDEFYARFSEFVKLLKESNYKKGYLEGNATDMTRAYWSFLNCIRNGVKRADAVGASD
;
A
#
# COMPACT_ATOMS: atom_id res chain seq x y z
N MET A 1 -4.21 -50.46 22.82
CA MET A 1 -5.04 -51.60 22.37
C MET A 1 -5.99 -51.07 21.31
N VAL A 2 -5.72 -51.34 20.03
CA VAL A 2 -6.58 -50.90 18.91
C VAL A 2 -7.46 -52.09 18.56
N THR A 3 -8.71 -52.08 18.99
CA THR A 3 -9.68 -53.11 18.62
C THR A 3 -10.09 -52.88 17.16
N LYS A 4 -9.67 -53.78 16.27
CA LYS A 4 -10.17 -53.87 14.89
C LYS A 4 -11.65 -54.23 14.94
N SER A 5 -12.53 -53.31 14.57
CA SER A 5 -13.92 -53.66 14.25
C SER A 5 -13.91 -54.66 13.10
N LYS A 6 -14.44 -55.87 13.33
CA LYS A 6 -14.68 -56.85 12.27
C LYS A 6 -15.79 -56.28 11.38
N ILE A 7 -15.42 -55.73 10.23
CA ILE A 7 -16.38 -55.35 9.19
C ILE A 7 -16.86 -56.67 8.56
N GLY A 8 -18.03 -57.14 9.01
CA GLY A 8 -18.71 -58.32 8.48
C GLY A 8 -19.50 -58.01 7.21
N SER A 9 -20.19 -59.01 6.66
CA SER A 9 -21.18 -58.74 5.60
C SER A 9 -22.31 -57.85 6.16
N GLU A 10 -22.95 -57.05 5.33
CA GLU A 10 -24.05 -56.15 5.74
C GLU A 10 -25.13 -56.88 6.56
N LYS A 11 -25.42 -58.12 6.18
CA LYS A 11 -26.38 -58.98 6.89
C LYS A 11 -25.93 -59.32 8.31
N LEU A 12 -24.65 -59.62 8.51
CA LEU A 12 -24.09 -59.88 9.84
C LEU A 12 -24.06 -58.60 10.67
N MET A 13 -23.67 -57.47 10.08
CA MET A 13 -23.64 -56.19 10.79
C MET A 13 -25.04 -55.73 11.24
N LYS A 14 -26.07 -55.98 10.42
CA LYS A 14 -27.48 -55.71 10.80
C LYS A 14 -27.95 -56.60 11.93
N GLN A 15 -27.56 -57.88 11.93
CA GLN A 15 -27.89 -58.81 12.99
C GLN A 15 -27.21 -58.42 14.30
N ASP A 16 -25.89 -58.17 14.27
CA ASP A 16 -25.11 -57.75 15.43
C ASP A 16 -25.66 -56.44 16.03
N ALA A 17 -26.05 -55.48 15.18
CA ALA A 17 -26.64 -54.22 15.63
C ALA A 17 -28.02 -54.42 16.27
N LYS A 18 -28.82 -55.37 15.76
CA LYS A 18 -30.12 -55.72 16.33
C LYS A 18 -29.95 -56.36 17.71
N ASP A 19 -29.07 -57.36 17.81
CA ASP A 19 -28.80 -58.08 19.05
C ASP A 19 -28.26 -57.12 20.13
N ALA A 20 -27.35 -56.20 19.75
CA ALA A 20 -26.81 -55.18 20.65
C ALA A 20 -27.83 -54.11 21.08
N LEU A 21 -28.87 -53.86 20.28
CA LEU A 21 -29.96 -52.95 20.65
C LEU A 21 -30.98 -53.63 21.56
N GLU A 22 -31.28 -54.90 21.29
CA GLU A 22 -32.16 -55.74 22.11
C GLU A 22 -31.58 -55.89 23.52
N GLN A 23 -30.28 -56.18 23.63
CA GLN A 23 -29.59 -56.22 24.93
C GLN A 23 -29.67 -54.87 25.67
N ALA A 24 -29.42 -53.75 24.99
CA ALA A 24 -29.49 -52.43 25.61
C ALA A 24 -30.93 -52.05 26.05
N LEU A 25 -31.95 -52.57 25.36
CA LEU A 25 -33.35 -52.40 25.75
C LEU A 25 -33.67 -53.21 27.01
N GLU A 26 -33.15 -54.44 27.11
CA GLU A 26 -33.29 -55.29 28.31
C GLU A 26 -32.58 -54.70 29.54
N GLU A 27 -31.45 -54.04 29.32
CA GLU A 27 -30.61 -53.42 30.37
C GLU A 27 -31.05 -51.98 30.72
N ASP A 28 -32.14 -51.45 30.11
CA ASP A 28 -32.60 -50.05 30.24
C ASP A 28 -31.49 -49.02 29.95
N ASP A 29 -30.60 -49.36 29.02
CA ASP A 29 -29.33 -48.67 28.73
C ASP A 29 -29.40 -47.93 27.37
N LEU A 30 -30.58 -47.37 27.07
CA LEU A 30 -30.84 -46.52 25.91
C LEU A 30 -30.63 -45.06 26.27
N TYR A 31 -29.93 -44.36 25.40
CA TYR A 31 -29.64 -42.94 25.56
C TYR A 31 -30.29 -42.14 24.43
N VAL A 32 -30.52 -40.85 24.69
CA VAL A 32 -30.95 -39.88 23.69
C VAL A 32 -29.82 -38.89 23.50
N GLU A 33 -29.33 -38.74 22.26
CA GLU A 33 -28.33 -37.74 21.92
C GLU A 33 -28.88 -36.80 20.85
N GLU A 34 -28.76 -35.49 21.09
CA GLU A 34 -29.04 -34.48 20.08
C GLU A 34 -27.77 -34.17 19.29
N VAL A 35 -27.79 -34.44 17.99
CA VAL A 35 -26.70 -34.08 17.08
C VAL A 35 -27.20 -33.01 16.11
N LYS A 36 -26.99 -31.75 16.48
CA LYS A 36 -27.35 -30.56 15.69
C LYS A 36 -28.83 -30.54 15.27
N GLY A 37 -29.73 -30.58 16.25
CA GLY A 37 -31.18 -30.49 16.04
C GLY A 37 -31.89 -31.81 15.72
N GLU A 38 -31.15 -32.89 15.46
CA GLU A 38 -31.71 -34.23 15.26
C GLU A 38 -31.50 -35.08 16.52
N HIS A 39 -32.56 -35.75 16.96
CA HIS A 39 -32.54 -36.61 18.15
C HIS A 39 -32.35 -38.06 17.72
N PHE A 40 -31.32 -38.70 18.27
CA PHE A 40 -31.03 -40.11 18.06
C PHE A 40 -31.29 -40.86 19.36
N VAL A 41 -31.94 -42.02 19.26
CA VAL A 41 -32.15 -42.94 20.40
C VAL A 41 -31.47 -44.25 20.09
N GLY A 42 -30.67 -44.75 21.01
CA GLY A 42 -29.98 -46.01 20.82
C GLY A 42 -29.02 -46.33 21.96
N ASN A 43 -28.33 -47.47 21.84
CA ASN A 43 -27.23 -47.78 22.74
C ASN A 43 -26.05 -46.83 22.49
N ARG A 44 -25.16 -46.71 23.47
CA ARG A 44 -24.01 -45.80 23.43
C ARG A 44 -23.13 -45.98 22.19
N HIS A 45 -22.98 -47.21 21.70
CA HIS A 45 -22.17 -47.52 20.53
C HIS A 45 -22.79 -46.99 19.23
N GLY A 46 -24.09 -47.20 19.04
CA GLY A 46 -24.84 -46.73 17.87
C GLY A 46 -24.94 -45.20 17.80
N LEU A 47 -25.15 -44.54 18.94
CA LEU A 47 -25.21 -43.07 19.01
C LEU A 47 -23.89 -42.41 18.63
N THR A 48 -22.77 -43.00 19.06
CA THR A 48 -21.43 -42.51 18.69
C THR A 48 -21.22 -42.50 17.16
N LEU A 49 -21.88 -43.42 16.44
CA LEU A 49 -21.79 -43.55 14.98
C LEU A 49 -22.85 -42.72 14.23
N ALA A 50 -24.04 -42.52 14.82
CA ALA A 50 -25.19 -41.90 14.16
C ALA A 50 -24.93 -40.46 13.68
N GLY A 51 -24.08 -39.71 14.39
CA GLY A 51 -23.68 -38.35 14.02
C GLY A 51 -22.49 -38.22 13.08
N LEU A 52 -21.78 -39.33 12.78
CA LEU A 52 -20.51 -39.27 12.03
C LEU A 52 -20.66 -38.77 10.60
N PRO A 53 -21.64 -39.21 9.78
CA PRO A 53 -21.76 -38.74 8.41
C PRO A 53 -21.92 -37.22 8.30
N LYS A 54 -22.71 -36.63 9.21
CA LYS A 54 -22.94 -35.17 9.28
C LYS A 54 -21.66 -34.42 9.69
N ARG A 55 -20.92 -34.93 10.69
CA ARG A 55 -19.62 -34.38 11.09
C ARG A 55 -18.57 -34.49 9.97
N ILE A 56 -18.56 -35.59 9.20
CA ILE A 56 -17.67 -35.77 8.05
C ILE A 56 -17.97 -34.74 6.97
N LEU A 57 -19.24 -34.59 6.59
CA LEU A 57 -19.65 -33.63 5.55
C LEU A 57 -19.29 -32.19 5.94
N GLU A 58 -19.39 -31.85 7.22
CA GLU A 58 -18.98 -30.54 7.73
C GLU A 58 -17.46 -30.34 7.70
N LEU A 59 -16.69 -31.37 8.07
CA LEU A 59 -15.24 -31.33 7.98
C LEU A 59 -14.76 -31.21 6.53
N GLU A 60 -15.44 -31.88 5.59
CA GLU A 60 -15.19 -31.74 4.16
C GLU A 60 -15.49 -30.32 3.67
N GLN A 61 -16.62 -29.74 4.10
CA GLN A 61 -16.96 -28.35 3.79
C GLN A 61 -15.90 -27.38 4.35
N GLN A 62 -15.51 -27.53 5.61
CA GLN A 62 -14.45 -26.71 6.22
C GLN A 62 -13.11 -26.88 5.50
N ALA A 63 -12.76 -28.09 5.06
CA ALA A 63 -11.55 -28.33 4.29
C ALA A 63 -11.59 -27.60 2.93
N THR A 64 -12.74 -27.58 2.25
CA THR A 64 -12.90 -26.81 1.00
C THR A 64 -12.82 -25.30 1.21
N GLU A 65 -13.40 -24.78 2.29
CA GLU A 65 -13.26 -23.36 2.65
C GLU A 65 -11.80 -23.01 3.00
N PHE A 66 -11.14 -23.87 3.78
CA PHE A 66 -9.74 -23.68 4.16
C PHE A 66 -8.81 -23.64 2.95
N THR A 67 -9.02 -24.54 1.98
CA THR A 67 -8.26 -24.53 0.71
C THR A 67 -8.53 -23.26 -0.10
N SER A 68 -9.78 -22.78 -0.16
CA SER A 68 -10.12 -21.50 -0.81
C SER A 68 -9.43 -20.31 -0.14
N HIS A 69 -9.46 -20.25 1.19
CA HIS A 69 -8.78 -19.20 1.95
C HIS A 69 -7.27 -19.23 1.76
N ARG A 70 -6.65 -20.42 1.74
CA ARG A 70 -5.22 -20.57 1.48
C ARG A 70 -4.82 -20.06 0.10
N ALA A 71 -5.64 -20.33 -0.92
CA ALA A 71 -5.40 -19.80 -2.27
C ALA A 71 -5.48 -18.26 -2.32
N LYS A 72 -6.44 -17.66 -1.60
CA LYS A 72 -6.56 -16.20 -1.48
C LYS A 72 -5.36 -15.58 -0.76
N VAL A 73 -4.90 -16.21 0.32
CA VAL A 73 -3.71 -15.74 1.05
C VAL A 73 -2.48 -15.75 0.14
N ALA A 74 -2.22 -16.85 -0.57
CA ALA A 74 -1.11 -16.93 -1.52
C ALA A 74 -1.20 -15.85 -2.61
N SER A 75 -2.39 -15.63 -3.19
CA SER A 75 -2.60 -14.57 -4.18
C SER A 75 -2.36 -13.17 -3.63
N LEU A 76 -2.71 -12.91 -2.37
CA LEU A 76 -2.47 -11.62 -1.71
C LEU A 76 -0.99 -11.42 -1.41
N GLU A 77 -0.29 -12.46 -0.96
CA GLU A 77 1.16 -12.43 -0.73
C GLU A 77 1.92 -12.12 -2.02
N ASP A 78 1.56 -12.77 -3.14
CA ASP A 78 2.12 -12.48 -4.46
C ASP A 78 1.89 -11.03 -4.88
N HIS A 79 0.68 -10.51 -4.65
CA HIS A 79 0.34 -9.13 -4.99
C HIS A 79 1.14 -8.12 -4.17
N VAL A 80 1.30 -8.37 -2.86
CA VAL A 80 2.12 -7.54 -1.96
C VAL A 80 3.60 -7.58 -2.37
N GLY A 81 4.13 -8.76 -2.74
CA GLY A 81 5.49 -8.89 -3.24
C GLY A 81 5.75 -8.08 -4.51
N SER A 82 4.83 -8.16 -5.48
CA SER A 82 4.88 -7.37 -6.73
C SER A 82 4.81 -5.86 -6.47
N LEU A 83 3.91 -5.42 -5.59
CA LEU A 83 3.78 -4.01 -5.22
C LEU A 83 5.04 -3.49 -4.51
N THR A 84 5.60 -4.29 -3.60
CA THR A 84 6.84 -3.95 -2.88
C THR A 84 8.00 -3.73 -3.85
N THR A 85 8.17 -4.64 -4.81
CA THR A 85 9.21 -4.51 -5.86
C THR A 85 9.01 -3.24 -6.69
N SER A 86 7.75 -2.95 -7.05
CA SER A 86 7.40 -1.75 -7.81
C SER A 86 7.67 -0.46 -7.04
N ILE A 87 7.43 -0.44 -5.73
CA ILE A 87 7.72 0.70 -4.85
C ILE A 87 9.23 0.95 -4.76
N GLU A 88 10.05 -0.09 -4.61
CA GLU A 88 11.51 0.07 -4.56
C GLU A 88 12.06 0.60 -5.90
N ALA A 89 11.58 0.07 -7.03
CA ALA A 89 11.91 0.62 -8.34
C ALA A 89 11.49 2.11 -8.48
N TYR A 90 10.33 2.47 -7.96
CA TYR A 90 9.86 3.86 -7.96
C TYR A 90 10.74 4.77 -7.09
N LYS A 91 11.11 4.34 -5.87
CA LYS A 91 12.03 5.08 -4.99
C LYS A 91 13.40 5.31 -5.64
N LEU A 92 13.92 4.33 -6.40
CA LEU A 92 15.16 4.51 -7.17
C LEU A 92 15.02 5.61 -8.23
N LEU A 93 13.91 5.60 -8.98
CA LEU A 93 13.60 6.65 -9.95
C LEU A 93 13.50 8.03 -9.31
N ARG A 94 12.87 8.12 -8.13
CA ARG A 94 12.76 9.37 -7.35
C ARG A 94 14.12 9.85 -6.82
N ASN A 95 14.97 8.94 -6.31
CA ASN A 95 16.34 9.26 -5.91
C ASN A 95 17.14 9.87 -7.07
N ARG A 96 17.00 9.29 -8.26
CA ARG A 96 17.66 9.79 -9.47
C ARG A 96 17.19 11.18 -9.86
N PHE A 97 15.89 11.46 -9.75
CA PHE A 97 15.33 12.79 -10.02
C PHE A 97 16.01 13.87 -9.14
N ILE A 98 16.10 13.65 -7.84
CA ILE A 98 16.72 14.59 -6.89
C ILE A 98 18.23 14.74 -7.16
N SER A 99 18.94 13.63 -7.38
CA SER A 99 20.37 13.65 -7.68
C SER A 99 20.67 14.36 -9.01
N THR A 100 19.81 14.20 -10.01
CA THR A 100 19.92 14.92 -11.30
C THR A 100 19.71 16.43 -11.10
N PHE A 101 18.67 16.83 -10.37
CA PHE A 101 18.42 18.23 -10.04
C PHE A 101 19.62 18.87 -9.32
N LYS A 102 20.15 18.19 -8.30
CA LYS A 102 21.30 18.66 -7.53
C LYS A 102 22.54 18.88 -8.39
N ARG A 103 22.82 17.94 -9.31
CA ARG A 103 23.92 18.05 -10.28
C ARG A 103 23.69 19.23 -11.23
N ASP A 104 22.52 19.29 -11.86
CA ASP A 104 22.23 20.22 -12.96
C ASP A 104 22.10 21.67 -12.46
N LYS A 105 21.73 21.88 -11.19
CA LYS A 105 21.64 23.22 -10.57
C LYS A 105 22.84 23.57 -9.68
N GLY A 106 23.89 22.77 -9.69
CA GLY A 106 25.14 23.07 -8.98
C GLY A 106 24.98 23.23 -7.47
N LEU A 107 24.02 22.53 -6.86
CA LEU A 107 23.62 22.79 -5.46
C LEU A 107 24.63 22.27 -4.43
N VAL A 108 25.46 21.30 -4.82
CA VAL A 108 26.71 20.79 -4.21
C VAL A 108 27.43 19.99 -5.30
N ASN A 109 28.76 19.80 -5.23
CA ASN A 109 29.44 18.80 -6.07
C ASN A 109 28.68 17.46 -5.98
N ALA A 110 28.18 16.97 -7.12
CA ALA A 110 27.48 15.69 -7.17
C ALA A 110 28.36 14.62 -6.51
N THR A 111 27.80 13.90 -5.53
CA THR A 111 28.55 12.87 -4.82
C THR A 111 28.76 11.66 -5.73
N GLU A 112 29.67 10.76 -5.37
CA GLU A 112 29.83 9.51 -6.10
C GLU A 112 28.56 8.65 -6.06
N ALA A 113 27.83 8.67 -4.95
CA ALA A 113 26.50 8.06 -4.85
C ALA A 113 25.50 8.67 -5.84
N ASP A 114 25.49 10.00 -6.00
CA ASP A 114 24.66 10.67 -7.00
C ASP A 114 25.02 10.22 -8.43
N ARG A 115 26.32 10.08 -8.74
CA ARG A 115 26.79 9.60 -10.05
C ARG A 115 26.37 8.17 -10.33
N LYS A 116 26.47 7.28 -9.33
CA LYS A 116 26.03 5.88 -9.43
C LYS A 116 24.53 5.77 -9.71
N ILE A 117 23.71 6.47 -8.92
CA ILE A 117 22.24 6.51 -9.10
C ILE A 117 21.84 7.03 -10.48
N ILE A 118 22.57 8.01 -11.03
CA ILE A 118 22.29 8.57 -12.35
C ILE A 118 22.63 7.58 -13.47
N ALA A 119 23.73 6.82 -13.32
CA ALA A 119 24.24 5.87 -14.30
C ALA A 119 23.39 4.59 -14.40
N GLU A 120 22.74 4.18 -13.31
CA GLU A 120 22.00 2.91 -13.23
C GLU A 120 20.58 2.93 -13.85
N GLY A 121 20.09 4.08 -14.35
CA GLY A 121 18.68 4.21 -14.81
C GLY A 121 18.49 4.84 -16.19
N ASN A 122 17.41 4.45 -16.89
CA ASN A 122 16.96 5.07 -18.16
C ASN A 122 15.64 5.86 -18.02
N GLY A 123 14.99 5.86 -16.85
CA GLY A 123 13.69 6.54 -16.64
C GLY A 123 13.80 8.04 -16.34
N TRP A 124 13.03 8.87 -17.04
CA TRP A 124 12.81 10.29 -16.70
C TRP A 124 11.55 10.44 -15.84
N ALA A 125 11.68 11.16 -14.72
CA ALA A 125 10.52 11.65 -13.98
C ALA A 125 10.08 13.00 -14.55
N HIS A 126 8.82 13.12 -14.97
CA HIS A 126 8.30 14.35 -15.59
C HIS A 126 7.85 15.44 -14.59
N GLY A 127 8.12 15.27 -13.30
CA GLY A 127 7.74 16.23 -12.26
C GLY A 127 8.16 15.83 -10.84
N GLY A 128 7.90 16.73 -9.89
CA GLY A 128 8.08 16.44 -8.47
C GLY A 128 7.03 15.46 -7.94
N ASP A 129 7.41 14.72 -6.91
CA ASP A 129 6.54 13.95 -6.03
C ASP A 129 7.04 14.20 -4.61
N VAL A 130 6.58 15.30 -4.02
CA VAL A 130 7.06 15.82 -2.74
C VAL A 130 6.84 14.83 -1.60
N VAL A 131 5.78 14.02 -1.68
CA VAL A 131 5.43 13.04 -0.64
C VAL A 131 6.43 11.90 -0.68
N VAL A 132 6.60 11.26 -1.84
CA VAL A 132 7.54 10.14 -1.97
C VAL A 132 8.97 10.60 -1.83
N ASP A 133 9.32 11.77 -2.37
CA ASP A 133 10.66 12.33 -2.25
C ASP A 133 11.02 12.64 -0.79
N ALA A 134 10.05 13.07 0.04
CA ALA A 134 10.28 13.29 1.47
C ALA A 134 10.53 11.96 2.21
N LEU A 135 9.90 10.85 1.78
CA LEU A 135 10.16 9.53 2.34
C LEU A 135 11.63 9.10 2.16
N LEU A 136 12.28 9.53 1.09
CA LEU A 136 13.69 9.21 0.83
C LEU A 136 14.66 9.79 1.87
N TYR A 137 14.24 10.75 2.70
CA TYR A 137 15.05 11.36 3.77
C TYR A 137 14.85 10.71 5.13
N GLN A 138 14.01 9.66 5.21
CA GLN A 138 13.69 8.98 6.46
C GLN A 138 14.70 7.87 6.77
N GLY A 139 14.87 7.59 8.06
CA GLY A 139 15.77 6.52 8.53
C GLY A 139 17.25 6.87 8.56
N THR A 140 18.05 5.87 8.94
CA THR A 140 19.52 5.95 9.07
C THR A 140 20.21 5.91 7.71
N GLU A 141 19.59 5.30 6.70
CA GLU A 141 20.10 5.20 5.33
C GLU A 141 19.48 6.23 4.37
N GLY A 142 18.57 7.06 4.88
CA GLY A 142 17.92 8.12 4.10
C GLY A 142 18.89 9.21 3.64
N ARG A 143 18.49 9.92 2.58
CA ARG A 143 19.21 11.07 2.02
C ARG A 143 19.53 12.11 3.09
N ARG A 144 20.69 12.76 2.94
CA ARG A 144 21.21 13.77 3.87
C ARG A 144 21.27 15.19 3.30
N ASP A 145 21.08 15.34 1.99
CA ASP A 145 21.13 16.60 1.27
C ASP A 145 19.81 17.40 1.34
N ARG A 146 19.36 17.67 2.57
CA ARG A 146 18.05 18.33 2.85
C ARG A 146 17.88 19.69 2.16
N LEU A 147 18.97 20.43 1.95
CA LEU A 147 18.94 21.71 1.23
C LEU A 147 18.59 21.55 -0.26
N ALA A 148 18.93 20.41 -0.88
CA ALA A 148 18.51 20.13 -2.25
C ALA A 148 16.99 19.91 -2.30
N PHE A 149 16.43 19.19 -1.32
CA PHE A 149 14.99 19.03 -1.18
C PHE A 149 14.28 20.36 -0.96
N GLU A 150 14.77 21.20 -0.05
CA GLU A 150 14.17 22.50 0.23
C GLU A 150 14.24 23.43 -1.00
N LYS A 151 15.34 23.43 -1.77
CA LYS A 151 15.38 24.20 -3.02
C LYS A 151 14.39 23.70 -4.07
N LEU A 152 14.12 22.39 -4.09
CA LEU A 152 13.21 21.76 -5.04
C LEU A 152 11.73 22.03 -4.69
N TYR A 153 11.39 22.01 -3.40
CA TYR A 153 10.00 22.05 -2.92
C TYR A 153 9.66 23.28 -2.05
N GLY A 154 10.61 24.12 -1.67
CA GLY A 154 10.44 25.25 -0.75
C GLY A 154 10.26 24.87 0.73
N ILE A 155 10.10 23.59 1.04
CA ILE A 155 9.76 23.08 2.38
C ILE A 155 10.75 21.99 2.78
N MET A 156 11.05 21.85 4.08
CA MET A 156 11.90 20.78 4.59
C MET A 156 11.20 19.41 4.50
N PRO A 157 11.95 18.31 4.28
CA PRO A 157 11.34 16.99 4.14
C PRO A 157 10.60 16.51 5.40
N GLY A 158 11.00 17.00 6.59
CA GLY A 158 10.33 16.69 7.86
C GLY A 158 8.90 17.25 7.94
N ASP A 159 8.68 18.44 7.37
CA ASP A 159 7.40 19.15 7.48
C ASP A 159 6.37 18.63 6.48
N ILE A 160 6.79 17.92 5.43
CA ILE A 160 5.88 17.32 4.45
C ILE A 160 4.90 16.34 5.11
N ARG A 161 5.29 15.72 6.24
CA ARG A 161 4.45 14.76 6.98
C ARG A 161 3.12 15.33 7.47
N VAL A 162 3.05 16.64 7.73
CA VAL A 162 1.81 17.29 8.20
C VAL A 162 0.96 17.85 7.05
N ILE A 163 1.52 17.91 5.84
CA ILE A 163 0.85 18.40 4.64
C ILE A 163 0.12 17.24 3.97
N SER A 164 -1.20 17.25 4.05
CA SER A 164 -2.06 16.27 3.35
C SER A 164 -3.07 16.94 2.42
N TYR A 165 -3.01 18.27 2.27
CA TYR A 165 -3.95 19.00 1.44
C TYR A 165 -3.49 18.97 -0.02
N GLN A 166 -4.29 18.34 -0.89
CA GLN A 166 -3.90 18.07 -2.27
C GLN A 166 -3.49 19.32 -3.07
N PRO A 167 -4.22 20.46 -2.98
CA PRO A 167 -3.81 21.67 -3.68
C PRO A 167 -2.41 22.17 -3.30
N THR A 168 -1.99 21.95 -2.05
CA THR A 168 -0.63 22.28 -1.61
C THR A 168 0.37 21.35 -2.28
N ILE A 169 0.14 20.03 -2.19
CA ILE A 169 1.01 19.01 -2.80
C ILE A 169 1.22 19.28 -4.30
N ASP A 170 0.14 19.61 -5.02
CA ASP A 170 0.17 19.89 -6.46
C ASP A 170 1.06 21.10 -6.80
N ILE A 171 0.97 22.18 -6.02
CA ILE A 171 1.82 23.37 -6.24
C ILE A 171 3.30 23.06 -5.97
N LEU A 172 3.62 22.31 -4.92
CA LEU A 172 5.00 21.93 -4.62
C LEU A 172 5.58 21.06 -5.74
N ASN A 173 4.81 20.08 -6.21
CA ASN A 173 5.20 19.20 -7.32
C ASN A 173 5.38 19.96 -8.64
N LEU A 174 4.51 20.93 -8.90
CA LEU A 174 4.58 21.75 -10.09
C LEU A 174 5.81 22.66 -10.09
N HIS A 175 6.12 23.32 -8.96
CA HIS A 175 7.36 24.07 -8.81
C HIS A 175 8.58 23.20 -9.05
N ALA A 176 8.63 22.03 -8.39
CA ALA A 176 9.72 21.07 -8.55
C ALA A 176 9.89 20.63 -10.02
N GLY A 177 8.79 20.41 -10.74
CA GLY A 177 8.81 20.06 -12.15
C GLY A 177 9.35 21.16 -13.07
N VAL A 178 9.14 22.43 -12.72
CA VAL A 178 9.70 23.57 -13.47
C VAL A 178 11.19 23.74 -13.14
N ILE A 179 11.53 23.83 -11.85
CA ILE A 179 12.91 24.13 -11.44
C ILE A 179 13.88 22.98 -11.78
N ALA A 180 13.42 21.72 -11.78
CA ALA A 180 14.24 20.58 -12.17
C ALA A 180 14.28 20.31 -13.68
N SER A 181 13.51 21.05 -14.48
CA SER A 181 13.47 20.82 -15.92
C SER A 181 14.75 21.29 -16.61
N LYS A 182 15.14 20.56 -17.65
CA LYS A 182 16.12 21.01 -18.66
C LYS A 182 15.47 21.83 -19.78
N HIS A 183 14.16 21.71 -19.93
CA HIS A 183 13.40 22.28 -21.06
C HIS A 183 12.45 23.40 -20.63
N LYS A 184 12.32 23.66 -19.33
CA LYS A 184 11.50 24.73 -18.79
C LYS A 184 12.36 25.61 -17.89
N THR A 185 12.11 26.90 -17.94
CA THR A 185 12.69 27.88 -17.01
C THR A 185 11.57 28.77 -16.50
N GLY A 186 11.41 28.83 -15.17
CA GLY A 186 10.55 29.80 -14.52
C GLY A 186 11.17 31.20 -14.56
N SER A 187 10.34 32.24 -14.68
CA SER A 187 10.76 33.63 -14.52
C SER A 187 11.06 33.96 -13.05
N ASP A 188 11.74 35.08 -12.81
CA ASP A 188 11.95 35.58 -11.44
C ASP A 188 10.63 35.78 -10.69
N GLU A 189 9.60 36.26 -11.40
CA GLU A 189 8.25 36.41 -10.88
C GLU A 189 7.62 35.07 -10.48
N PHE A 190 7.84 34.01 -11.25
CA PHE A 190 7.37 32.66 -10.92
C PHE A 190 7.99 32.19 -9.58
N TYR A 191 9.30 32.35 -9.41
CA TYR A 191 9.98 31.96 -8.18
C TYR A 191 9.59 32.85 -6.98
N ALA A 192 9.40 34.16 -7.21
CA ALA A 192 8.97 35.09 -6.17
C ALA A 192 7.56 34.75 -5.64
N ARG A 193 6.59 34.51 -6.54
CA ARG A 193 5.21 34.14 -6.16
C ARG A 193 5.15 32.77 -5.48
N PHE A 194 5.99 31.82 -5.89
CA PHE A 194 6.13 30.54 -5.18
C PHE A 194 6.66 30.74 -3.76
N SER A 195 7.71 31.55 -3.62
CA SER A 195 8.33 31.86 -2.32
C SER A 195 7.34 32.53 -1.37
N GLU A 196 6.53 33.47 -1.87
CA GLU A 196 5.45 34.10 -1.12
C GLU A 196 4.41 33.08 -0.62
N PHE A 197 3.95 32.17 -1.49
CA PHE A 197 3.04 31.10 -1.11
C PHE A 197 3.63 30.20 -0.01
N VAL A 198 4.87 29.76 -0.18
CA VAL A 198 5.57 28.90 0.81
C VAL A 198 5.75 29.60 2.15
N LYS A 199 6.05 30.91 2.14
CA LYS A 199 6.15 31.71 3.36
C LYS A 199 4.83 31.71 4.12
N LEU A 200 3.71 32.05 3.46
CA LEU A 200 2.37 32.06 4.07
C LEU A 200 1.94 30.66 4.54
N LEU A 201 2.33 29.61 3.82
CA LEU A 201 2.10 28.22 4.21
C LEU A 201 2.83 27.86 5.51
N LYS A 202 4.10 28.27 5.66
CA LYS A 202 4.87 28.09 6.89
C LYS A 202 4.29 28.91 8.06
N GLU A 203 3.96 30.17 7.83
CA GLU A 203 3.38 31.08 8.84
C GLU A 203 2.02 30.61 9.35
N SER A 204 1.21 29.98 8.49
CA SER A 204 -0.08 29.40 8.85
C SER A 204 0.03 28.02 9.50
N ASN A 205 1.24 27.52 9.75
CA ASN A 205 1.50 26.16 10.24
C ASN A 205 0.83 25.09 9.37
N TYR A 206 1.01 25.20 8.05
CA TYR A 206 0.52 24.24 7.06
C TYR A 206 -1.01 24.06 7.07
N LYS A 207 -1.73 25.16 7.28
CA LYS A 207 -3.19 25.18 7.33
C LYS A 207 -3.80 24.52 6.09
N LYS A 208 -4.81 23.67 6.30
CA LYS A 208 -5.58 23.00 5.24
C LYS A 208 -6.83 23.81 4.92
N GLY A 209 -7.44 23.57 3.75
CA GLY A 209 -8.72 24.19 3.39
C GLY A 209 -8.63 25.69 3.12
N TYR A 210 -7.45 26.25 2.82
CA TYR A 210 -7.33 27.68 2.48
C TYR A 210 -7.99 28.05 1.14
N LEU A 211 -8.48 27.08 0.38
CA LEU A 211 -9.31 27.30 -0.80
C LEU A 211 -10.81 27.19 -0.49
N GLU A 212 -11.17 26.83 0.74
CA GLU A 212 -12.54 26.68 1.19
C GLU A 212 -12.94 27.94 1.98
N GLY A 213 -14.01 28.60 1.54
CA GLY A 213 -14.53 29.82 2.21
C GLY A 213 -13.91 31.12 1.70
N ASN A 214 -13.78 32.11 2.59
CA ASN A 214 -13.40 33.47 2.23
C ASN A 214 -11.92 33.57 1.82
N ALA A 215 -11.63 34.41 0.83
CA ALA A 215 -10.29 34.61 0.31
C ALA A 215 -9.34 35.18 1.38
N THR A 216 -8.39 34.36 1.80
CA THR A 216 -7.27 34.74 2.67
C THR A 216 -6.05 35.18 1.85
N ASP A 217 -5.03 35.74 2.48
CA ASP A 217 -3.77 36.05 1.81
C ASP A 217 -3.14 34.79 1.18
N MET A 218 -3.27 33.64 1.84
CA MET A 218 -2.84 32.34 1.33
C MET A 218 -3.61 31.91 0.08
N THR A 219 -4.93 32.11 0.07
CA THR A 219 -5.78 31.88 -1.11
C THR A 219 -5.32 32.75 -2.28
N ARG A 220 -5.02 34.03 -2.03
CA ARG A 220 -4.54 34.97 -3.06
C ARG A 220 -3.15 34.59 -3.57
N ALA A 221 -2.22 34.21 -2.70
CA ALA A 221 -0.89 33.77 -3.09
C ALA A 221 -0.93 32.48 -3.92
N TYR A 222 -1.79 31.52 -3.55
CA TYR A 222 -2.04 30.30 -4.33
C TYR A 222 -2.47 30.63 -5.76
N TRP A 223 -3.50 31.46 -5.93
CA TRP A 223 -4.00 31.84 -7.25
C TRP A 223 -3.01 32.73 -8.02
N SER A 224 -2.28 33.60 -7.32
CA SER A 224 -1.22 34.42 -7.90
C SER A 224 -0.13 33.54 -8.51
N PHE A 225 0.34 32.53 -7.79
CA PHE A 225 1.33 31.59 -8.32
C PHE A 225 0.77 30.80 -9.50
N LEU A 226 -0.45 30.22 -9.38
CA LEU A 226 -1.05 29.46 -10.48
C LEU A 226 -1.21 30.27 -11.76
N ASN A 227 -1.68 31.52 -11.64
CA ASN A 227 -1.85 32.41 -12.79
C ASN A 227 -0.50 32.79 -13.43
N CYS A 228 0.57 32.87 -12.63
CA CYS A 228 1.92 33.11 -13.15
C CYS A 228 2.41 31.98 -14.05
N ILE A 229 2.01 30.73 -13.82
CA ILE A 229 2.47 29.57 -14.61
C ILE A 229 2.19 29.75 -16.10
N ARG A 230 1.04 30.33 -16.47
CA ARG A 230 0.63 30.50 -17.87
C ARG A 230 1.58 31.39 -18.67
N ASN A 231 2.18 32.38 -18.02
CA ASN A 231 2.98 33.41 -18.67
C ASN A 231 4.46 33.41 -18.23
N GLY A 232 4.76 32.83 -17.08
CA GLY A 232 6.04 32.86 -16.40
C GLY A 232 6.90 31.61 -16.60
N VAL A 233 6.42 30.59 -17.32
CA VAL A 233 7.21 29.39 -17.65
C VAL A 233 7.47 29.35 -19.15
N LYS A 234 8.73 29.53 -19.54
CA LYS A 234 9.14 29.44 -20.94
C LYS A 234 9.69 28.05 -21.25
N ARG A 235 9.42 27.55 -22.46
CA ARG A 235 10.16 26.40 -23.01
C ARG A 235 11.53 26.91 -23.44
N ALA A 236 12.59 26.20 -23.05
CA ALA A 236 13.91 26.45 -23.60
C ALA A 236 13.91 25.98 -25.06
N ASP A 237 14.36 26.83 -25.99
CA ASP A 237 14.51 26.44 -27.38
C ASP A 237 15.50 25.26 -27.47
N ALA A 238 15.11 24.23 -28.22
CA ALA A 238 16.00 23.13 -28.50
C ALA A 238 17.19 23.66 -29.30
N VAL A 239 18.35 23.81 -28.66
CA VAL A 239 19.60 23.94 -29.39
C VAL A 239 19.73 22.66 -30.20
N GLY A 240 19.54 22.79 -31.52
CA GLY A 240 19.69 21.69 -32.47
C GLY A 240 21.05 21.06 -32.26
N ALA A 241 21.06 19.78 -31.92
CA ALA A 241 22.23 18.96 -32.14
C ALA A 241 22.37 18.82 -33.66
N SER A 242 23.25 19.63 -34.25
CA SER A 242 23.82 19.33 -35.55
C SER A 242 24.99 18.37 -35.31
N ASP A 243 24.81 17.16 -35.84
CA ASP A 243 25.74 16.07 -36.19
C ASP A 243 26.97 15.80 -35.30
#